data_AF-A0A6C0HJC7-F1
#
_entry.id   AF-A0A6C0HJC7-F1
#
_cell.length_a   1.000
_cell.length_b   1.000
_cell.length_c   1.000
_cell.angle_alpha   90.00
_cell.angle_beta   90.00
_cell.angle_gamma   90.00
#
_symmetry.space_group_name_H-M   'P 1'
#
loop_
_entity.id
_entity.type
_entity.pdbx_description
1 polymer ?
#
loop_
_entity_poly.entity_id
_entity_poly.type
_entity_poly.pdbx_seq_one_letter_code
_entity_poly.pdbx_strand_id
1 'polypeptide(L)'
;MNIPLYYSSAIIGTLIIIISLVLYNPQLTLLYQITYLGIISSILNHMDTNTAVKYADRFIIVLAIIIYAYYTFFSKSKSIQLLVFILLSIAILCYLVSKITTSITDIHLLGLPDYIPKVSQNLHIASHCLVLFMFIIIIFAYTRQTLIPQ
;
A
#
# COMPACT_ATOMS: atom_id res chain seq x y z
N MET A 1 17.19 -10.90 1.22
CA MET A 1 16.58 -9.85 0.36
C MET A 1 15.57 -10.47 -0.59
N ASN A 2 14.35 -9.93 -0.65
CA ASN A 2 13.33 -10.34 -1.62
C ASN A 2 13.35 -9.35 -2.80
N ILE A 3 14.13 -9.68 -3.84
CA ILE A 3 14.43 -8.79 -4.97
C ILE A 3 13.16 -8.31 -5.69
N PRO A 4 12.19 -9.17 -6.05
CA PRO A 4 10.97 -8.70 -6.71
C PRO A 4 10.15 -7.72 -5.88
N LEU A 5 10.00 -7.98 -4.58
CA LEU A 5 9.24 -7.09 -3.71
C LEU A 5 9.95 -5.76 -3.53
N TYR A 6 11.27 -5.78 -3.37
CA TYR A 6 12.10 -4.57 -3.32
C TYR A 6 11.87 -3.67 -4.55
N TYR A 7 11.98 -4.23 -5.76
CA TYR A 7 11.75 -3.46 -6.98
C TYR A 7 10.32 -2.94 -7.09
N SER A 8 9.32 -3.74 -6.68
CA SER A 8 7.94 -3.30 -6.70
C SER A 8 7.70 -2.09 -5.78
N SER A 9 8.26 -2.10 -4.55
CA SER A 9 8.14 -0.98 -3.61
C SER A 9 8.86 0.27 -4.11
N ALA A 10 10.05 0.11 -4.71
CA ALA A 10 10.82 1.21 -5.27
C ALA A 10 10.12 1.87 -6.47
N ILE A 11 9.60 1.08 -7.42
CA ILE A 11 8.89 1.57 -8.60
C ILE A 11 7.60 2.29 -8.18
N ILE A 12 6.77 1.62 -7.37
CA ILE A 12 5.51 2.20 -6.88
C ILE A 12 5.77 3.46 -6.06
N GLY A 13 6.79 3.44 -5.20
CA GLY A 13 7.19 4.58 -4.41
C GLY A 13 7.62 5.79 -5.25
N THR A 14 8.38 5.54 -6.31
CA THR A 14 8.81 6.57 -7.25
C THR A 14 7.61 7.20 -7.97
N LEU A 15 6.64 6.38 -8.41
CA LEU A 15 5.42 6.88 -9.03
C LEU A 15 4.60 7.75 -8.06
N ILE A 16 4.44 7.31 -6.81
CA ILE A 16 3.74 8.07 -5.77
C ILE A 16 4.40 9.44 -5.55
N ILE A 17 5.73 9.49 -5.47
CA ILE A 17 6.49 10.74 -5.32
C ILE A 17 6.23 11.66 -6.52
N ILE A 18 6.36 11.16 -7.75
CA ILE A 18 6.12 11.97 -8.96
C ILE A 18 4.68 12.53 -8.97
N ILE A 19 3.68 11.68 -8.70
CA ILE A 19 2.27 12.10 -8.64
C ILE A 19 2.07 13.17 -7.58
N SER A 20 2.64 12.99 -6.38
CA SER A 20 2.51 13.95 -5.29
C SER A 20 3.19 15.30 -5.55
N LEU A 21 4.26 15.33 -6.36
CA LEU A 21 4.93 16.57 -6.78
C LEU A 21 4.08 17.33 -7.81
N VAL A 22 3.48 16.61 -8.77
CA VAL A 22 2.69 17.21 -9.86
C VAL A 22 1.29 17.63 -9.39
N LEU A 23 0.66 16.83 -8.53
CA LEU A 23 -0.71 17.02 -8.06
C LEU A 23 -0.75 17.36 -6.57
N TYR A 24 0.24 18.12 -6.09
CA TYR A 24 0.35 18.48 -4.69
C TYR A 24 -0.89 19.23 -4.20
N ASN A 25 -1.48 18.73 -3.12
CA ASN A 25 -2.58 19.38 -2.42
C ASN A 25 -2.23 19.49 -0.92
N PRO A 26 -2.18 20.71 -0.34
CA PRO A 26 -1.80 20.90 1.06
C PRO A 26 -2.77 20.25 2.06
N GLN A 27 -4.01 19.96 1.66
CA GLN A 27 -4.96 19.24 2.53
C GLN A 27 -4.56 17.77 2.71
N LEU A 28 -3.74 17.23 1.81
CA LEU A 28 -3.30 15.84 1.78
C LEU A 28 -1.90 15.63 2.39
N THR A 29 -1.30 16.62 3.05
CA THR A 29 0.07 16.51 3.57
C THR A 29 0.29 15.28 4.44
N LEU A 30 -0.66 14.96 5.32
CA LEU A 30 -0.55 13.79 6.20
C LEU A 30 -0.61 12.47 5.40
N LEU A 31 -1.43 12.42 4.34
CA LEU A 31 -1.48 11.28 3.42
C LEU A 31 -0.12 11.07 2.75
N TYR A 32 0.49 12.14 2.24
CA TYR A 32 1.81 12.05 1.59
C TYR A 32 2.88 11.53 2.55
N GLN A 33 2.94 12.11 3.76
CA GLN A 33 3.91 11.72 4.78
C GLN A 33 3.80 10.24 5.13
N ILE A 34 2.58 9.75 5.42
CA ILE A 34 2.42 8.35 5.81
C ILE A 34 2.71 7.39 4.65
N THR A 35 2.33 7.76 3.43
CA THR A 35 2.62 6.94 2.24
C THR A 35 4.11 6.87 1.97
N TYR A 36 4.87 7.97 2.12
CA TYR A 36 6.33 7.95 2.01
C TYR A 36 6.99 7.10 3.08
N LEU A 37 6.55 7.21 4.34
CA LEU A 37 7.03 6.35 5.42
C LEU A 37 6.77 4.87 5.10
N GLY A 38 5.58 4.54 4.57
CA GLY A 38 5.24 3.18 4.15
C GLY A 38 6.11 2.66 3.00
N ILE A 39 6.44 3.51 2.03
CA ILE A 39 7.38 3.16 0.95
C ILE A 39 8.77 2.86 1.52
N ILE A 40 9.30 3.75 2.36
CA ILE A 40 10.63 3.61 2.95
C ILE A 40 10.70 2.34 3.81
N SER A 41 9.70 2.11 4.68
CA SER A 41 9.65 0.93 5.53
C SER A 41 9.54 -0.36 4.71
N SER A 42 8.75 -0.35 3.64
CA SER A 42 8.59 -1.50 2.74
C SER A 42 9.90 -1.84 2.01
N ILE A 43 10.61 -0.83 1.50
CA ILE A 43 11.92 -1.02 0.86
C ILE A 43 12.91 -1.63 1.85
N LEU A 44 13.02 -1.07 3.06
CA LEU A 44 13.90 -1.59 4.11
C LEU A 44 13.53 -3.02 4.51
N ASN A 45 12.24 -3.32 4.65
CA ASN A 45 11.73 -4.65 4.98
C ASN A 45 12.07 -5.71 3.90
N HIS A 46 12.16 -5.31 2.63
CA HIS A 46 12.52 -6.24 1.55
C HIS A 46 14.04 -6.38 1.36
N MET A 47 14.81 -5.37 1.74
CA MET A 47 16.28 -5.43 1.75
C MET A 47 16.81 -6.25 2.92
N ASP A 48 16.34 -5.97 4.14
CA ASP A 48 16.85 -6.51 5.40
C ASP A 48 16.02 -7.71 5.89
N THR A 49 16.66 -8.68 6.54
CA THR A 49 16.00 -9.80 7.22
C THR A 49 15.65 -9.50 8.67
N ASN A 50 16.12 -8.37 9.22
CA ASN A 50 15.92 -7.93 10.60
C ASN A 50 14.43 -7.90 11.01
N THR A 51 14.13 -8.55 12.13
CA THR A 51 12.78 -8.64 12.69
C THR A 51 12.24 -7.28 13.13
N ALA A 52 13.06 -6.40 13.69
CA ALA A 52 12.64 -5.07 14.11
C ALA A 52 12.14 -4.24 12.91
N VAL A 53 12.83 -4.32 11.77
CA VAL A 53 12.42 -3.64 10.52
C VAL A 53 11.07 -4.18 10.03
N LYS A 54 10.86 -5.51 10.10
CA LYS A 54 9.57 -6.14 9.76
C LYS A 54 8.41 -5.65 10.64
N TYR A 55 8.64 -5.47 11.94
CA TYR A 55 7.61 -4.96 12.85
C TYR A 55 7.33 -3.47 12.64
N ALA A 56 8.37 -2.67 12.40
CA ALA A 56 8.22 -1.25 12.07
C ALA A 56 7.40 -1.06 10.78
N ASP A 57 7.69 -1.84 9.74
CA ASP A 57 6.93 -1.83 8.48
C ASP A 57 5.45 -2.16 8.69
N ARG A 58 5.15 -3.23 9.44
CA ARG A 58 3.77 -3.60 9.78
C ARG A 58 3.02 -2.51 10.53
N PHE A 59 3.70 -1.86 11.49
CA PHE A 59 3.12 -0.75 12.24
C PHE A 59 2.78 0.43 11.32
N ILE A 60 3.70 0.79 10.42
CA ILE A 60 3.49 1.88 9.45
C ILE A 60 2.36 1.54 8.48
N ILE A 61 2.23 0.29 8.03
CA ILE A 61 1.11 -0.15 7.18
C ILE A 61 -0.23 0.04 7.90
N VAL A 62 -0.32 -0.31 9.20
CA VAL A 62 -1.55 -0.09 9.98
C VAL A 62 -1.88 1.40 10.08
N LEU A 63 -0.87 2.23 10.35
CA LEU A 63 -1.06 3.68 10.39
C LEU A 63 -1.50 4.23 9.03
N ALA A 64 -0.91 3.75 7.93
CA ALA A 64 -1.32 4.12 6.57
C ALA A 64 -2.79 3.76 6.31
N ILE A 65 -3.24 2.55 6.69
CA ILE A 65 -4.65 2.15 6.54
C ILE A 65 -5.59 3.13 7.27
N ILE A 66 -5.25 3.51 8.50
CA ILE A 66 -6.05 4.47 9.28
C ILE A 66 -6.14 5.82 8.58
N ILE A 67 -5.01 6.34 8.09
CA ILE A 67 -4.98 7.63 7.38
C ILE A 67 -5.72 7.57 6.04
N TYR A 68 -5.57 6.49 5.26
CA TYR A 68 -6.33 6.30 4.03
C TYR A 68 -7.84 6.23 4.30
N ALA A 69 -8.25 5.51 5.34
CA ALA A 69 -9.65 5.44 5.76
C ALA A 69 -10.18 6.82 6.19
N TYR A 70 -9.39 7.60 6.93
CA TYR A 70 -9.72 8.98 7.30
C TYR A 70 -10.00 9.85 6.07
N TYR A 71 -9.05 9.94 5.13
CA TYR A 71 -9.22 10.77 3.93
C TYR A 71 -10.36 10.30 3.04
N THR A 72 -10.60 8.99 3.01
CA THR A 72 -11.74 8.40 2.29
C THR A 72 -13.05 8.81 2.94
N PHE A 73 -13.18 8.68 4.26
CA PHE A 73 -14.41 9.00 5.00
C PHE A 73 -14.83 10.47 4.82
N PHE A 74 -13.87 11.39 4.79
CA PHE A 74 -14.11 12.83 4.62
C PHE A 74 -14.20 13.29 3.15
N SER A 75 -14.05 12.39 2.17
CA SER A 75 -14.25 12.75 0.76
C SER A 75 -15.70 13.14 0.47
N LYS A 76 -15.96 14.23 -0.26
CA LYS A 76 -17.34 14.68 -0.55
C LYS A 76 -18.15 13.70 -1.41
N SER A 77 -17.50 12.90 -2.25
CA SER A 77 -18.18 12.02 -3.21
C SER A 77 -18.42 10.63 -2.63
N LYS A 78 -19.69 10.27 -2.40
CA LYS A 78 -20.09 8.94 -1.90
C LYS A 78 -19.60 7.78 -2.78
N SER A 79 -19.57 7.96 -4.10
CA SER A 79 -19.03 6.94 -5.01
C SER A 79 -17.54 6.73 -4.82
N ILE A 80 -16.77 7.81 -4.58
CA ILE A 80 -15.34 7.72 -4.28
C ILE A 80 -15.11 7.07 -2.92
N GLN A 81 -15.93 7.43 -1.91
CA GLN A 81 -15.87 6.78 -0.59
C GLN A 81 -16.01 5.25 -0.73
N LEU A 82 -17.09 4.80 -1.39
CA LEU A 82 -17.37 3.38 -1.57
C LEU A 82 -16.25 2.67 -2.35
N LEU A 83 -15.81 3.26 -3.46
CA LEU A 83 -14.75 2.69 -4.29
C LEU A 83 -13.45 2.50 -3.50
N VAL A 84 -12.99 3.53 -2.78
CA VAL A 84 -11.73 3.46 -2.05
C VAL A 84 -11.85 2.49 -0.85
N PHE A 85 -12.99 2.41 -0.16
CA PHE A 85 -13.20 1.40 0.89
C PHE A 85 -13.17 -0.04 0.35
N ILE A 86 -13.75 -0.28 -0.83
CA ILE A 86 -13.67 -1.58 -1.49
C ILE A 86 -12.21 -1.91 -1.81
N LEU A 87 -11.48 -0.97 -2.41
CA LEU A 87 -10.06 -1.16 -2.75
C LEU A 87 -9.19 -1.39 -1.51
N LEU A 88 -9.45 -0.67 -0.42
CA LEU A 88 -8.75 -0.82 0.85
C LEU A 88 -9.00 -2.21 1.44
N SER A 89 -10.25 -2.68 1.40
CA SER A 89 -10.63 -4.02 1.86
C SER A 89 -9.93 -5.11 1.04
N ILE A 90 -9.88 -4.96 -0.29
CA ILE A 90 -9.16 -5.89 -1.18
C ILE A 90 -7.67 -5.86 -0.87
N ALA A 91 -7.05 -4.68 -0.68
CA ALA A 91 -5.63 -4.57 -0.38
C ALA A 91 -5.25 -5.26 0.94
N ILE A 92 -6.06 -5.07 1.98
CA ILE A 92 -5.90 -5.75 3.27
C ILE A 92 -6.04 -7.27 3.10
N LEU A 93 -7.04 -7.72 2.35
CA LEU A 93 -7.25 -9.14 2.08
C LEU A 93 -6.05 -9.74 1.32
N CYS A 94 -5.57 -9.08 0.26
CA CYS A 94 -4.39 -9.51 -0.49
C CYS A 94 -3.15 -9.63 0.42
N TYR A 95 -2.93 -8.66 1.31
CA TYR A 95 -1.83 -8.69 2.27
C TYR A 95 -1.95 -9.86 3.26
N LEU A 96 -3.13 -10.04 3.86
CA LEU A 96 -3.39 -11.11 4.81
C LEU A 96 -3.25 -12.50 4.16
N VAL A 97 -3.82 -12.70 2.97
CA VAL A 97 -3.69 -13.94 2.22
C VAL A 97 -2.23 -14.20 1.87
N SER A 98 -1.49 -13.19 1.38
CA SER A 98 -0.05 -13.31 1.10
C SER A 98 0.72 -13.82 2.31
N LYS A 99 0.44 -13.28 3.51
CA LYS A 99 1.09 -13.68 4.77
C LYS A 99 0.68 -15.07 5.24
N ILE A 100 -0.60 -15.42 5.15
CA ILE A 100 -1.08 -16.76 5.49
C ILE A 100 -0.41 -17.79 4.58
N THR A 101 -0.34 -17.52 3.27
CA THR A 101 0.33 -18.39 2.30
C THR A 101 1.82 -18.55 2.63
N THR A 102 2.53 -17.48 3.01
CA THR A 102 3.93 -17.58 3.47
C THR A 102 4.03 -18.44 4.72
N SER A 103 3.22 -18.18 5.75
CA SER A 103 3.25 -18.94 7.01
C SER A 103 2.94 -20.43 6.81
N ILE A 104 1.99 -20.77 5.92
CA ILE A 104 1.69 -22.17 5.57
C ILE A 104 2.90 -22.81 4.90
N THR A 105 3.56 -22.09 3.98
CA THR A 105 4.77 -22.57 3.29
C THR A 105 5.93 -22.78 4.27
N ASP A 106 6.11 -21.87 5.25
CA ASP A 106 7.18 -21.96 6.25
C ASP A 106 6.92 -23.07 7.30
N ILE A 107 5.65 -23.33 7.63
CA ILE A 107 5.24 -24.41 8.55
C ILE A 107 5.33 -25.78 7.85
N HIS A 108 5.21 -25.84 6.52
CA HIS A 108 5.34 -27.05 5.72
C HIS A 108 6.72 -27.13 5.03
N LEU A 109 7.68 -27.69 5.76
CA LEU A 109 8.87 -28.44 5.28
C LEU A 109 8.48 -29.65 4.38
N LEU A 110 7.50 -29.50 3.50
CA LEU A 110 6.83 -30.59 2.77
C LEU A 110 6.71 -30.24 1.28
N GLY A 111 7.82 -30.26 0.53
CA GLY A 111 7.82 -30.47 -0.93
C GLY A 111 6.73 -29.76 -1.76
N LEU A 112 6.31 -28.54 -1.37
CA LEU A 112 5.24 -27.83 -2.06
C LEU A 112 5.80 -27.25 -3.36
N PRO A 113 5.03 -27.27 -4.46
CA PRO A 113 5.49 -26.77 -5.74
C PRO A 113 5.88 -25.29 -5.64
N ASP A 114 6.94 -24.88 -6.34
CA ASP A 114 7.47 -23.50 -6.45
C ASP A 114 6.42 -22.42 -6.80
N TYR A 115 5.20 -22.84 -7.14
CA TYR A 115 4.03 -22.02 -7.38
C TYR A 115 3.55 -21.24 -6.14
N ILE A 116 3.58 -21.83 -4.94
CA ILE A 116 3.01 -21.19 -3.74
C ILE A 116 3.80 -19.93 -3.29
N PRO A 117 5.15 -19.95 -3.25
CA PRO A 117 5.94 -18.74 -3.02
C PRO A 117 5.67 -17.64 -4.05
N LYS A 118 5.47 -18.00 -5.33
CA LYS A 118 5.15 -17.05 -6.41
C LYS A 118 3.77 -16.41 -6.22
N VAL A 119 2.77 -17.17 -5.78
CA VAL A 119 1.42 -16.62 -5.49
C VAL A 119 1.47 -15.62 -4.35
N SER A 120 2.13 -15.94 -3.25
CA SER A 120 2.28 -15.02 -2.11
C SER A 120 2.97 -13.71 -2.52
N GLN A 121 4.01 -13.81 -3.33
CA GLN A 121 4.72 -12.65 -3.87
C GLN A 121 3.83 -11.81 -4.80
N ASN A 122 3.11 -12.44 -5.72
CA ASN A 122 2.22 -11.73 -6.64
C ASN A 122 1.08 -11.01 -5.93
N LEU A 123 0.50 -11.62 -4.88
CA LEU A 123 -0.51 -10.98 -4.03
C LEU A 123 0.03 -9.77 -3.28
N HIS A 124 1.29 -9.82 -2.85
CA HIS A 124 1.97 -8.68 -2.22
C HIS A 124 2.24 -7.56 -3.22
N ILE A 125 2.69 -7.89 -4.43
CA ILE A 125 2.85 -6.88 -5.50
C ILE A 125 1.50 -6.25 -5.85
N ALA A 126 0.43 -7.06 -5.91
CA ALA A 126 -0.92 -6.57 -6.14
C ALA A 126 -1.37 -5.58 -5.05
N SER A 127 -1.03 -5.81 -3.78
CA SER A 127 -1.35 -4.86 -2.72
C SER A 127 -0.61 -3.52 -2.90
N HIS A 128 0.64 -3.52 -3.37
CA HIS A 128 1.36 -2.29 -3.72
C HIS A 128 0.66 -1.51 -4.83
N CYS A 129 0.21 -2.20 -5.89
CA CYS A 129 -0.54 -1.57 -6.99
C CYS A 129 -1.87 -0.98 -6.50
N LEU A 130 -2.57 -1.66 -5.58
CA LEU A 130 -3.82 -1.16 -5.00
C LEU A 130 -3.59 0.10 -4.16
N VAL A 131 -2.49 0.17 -3.40
CA VAL A 131 -2.12 1.39 -2.64
C VAL A 131 -1.89 2.57 -3.58
N LEU A 132 -1.16 2.37 -4.68
CA LEU A 132 -0.98 3.40 -5.71
C LEU A 132 -2.32 3.85 -6.30
N PHE A 133 -3.19 2.91 -6.64
CA PHE A 133 -4.48 3.23 -7.24
C PHE A 133 -5.39 4.03 -6.30
N MET A 134 -5.47 3.63 -5.02
CA MET A 134 -6.18 4.38 -3.99
C MET A 134 -5.60 5.78 -3.80
N PHE A 135 -4.27 5.89 -3.77
CA PHE A 135 -3.57 7.17 -3.64
C PHE A 135 -3.96 8.15 -4.76
N ILE A 136 -3.94 7.67 -6.00
CA ILE A 136 -4.34 8.44 -7.19
C ILE A 136 -5.79 8.92 -7.04
N ILE A 137 -6.72 8.01 -6.71
CA ILE A 137 -8.14 8.36 -6.57
C ILE A 137 -8.35 9.45 -5.50
N ILE A 138 -7.71 9.31 -4.33
CA ILE A 138 -7.83 10.29 -3.26
C ILE A 138 -7.28 11.65 -3.70
N ILE A 139 -6.09 11.69 -4.32
CA ILE A 139 -5.52 12.94 -4.84
C ILE A 139 -6.46 13.61 -5.81
N PHE A 140 -6.93 12.90 -6.84
CA PHE A 140 -7.83 13.47 -7.82
C PHE A 140 -9.14 13.97 -7.20
N ALA A 141 -9.68 13.24 -6.22
CA ALA A 141 -10.89 13.63 -5.52
C ALA A 141 -10.72 14.97 -4.79
N TYR A 142 -9.60 15.19 -4.11
CA TYR A 142 -9.36 16.41 -3.34
C TYR A 142 -8.87 17.56 -4.22
N THR A 143 -8.02 17.31 -5.21
CA THR A 143 -7.56 18.34 -6.16
C THR A 143 -8.72 18.89 -7.00
N ARG A 144 -9.69 18.06 -7.39
CA ARG A 144 -10.91 18.54 -8.06
C ARG A 144 -11.78 19.41 -7.14
N GLN A 145 -11.87 19.07 -5.86
CA GLN A 145 -12.64 19.85 -4.88
C GLN A 145 -12.04 21.25 -4.65
N THR A 146 -10.71 21.39 -4.71
CA THR A 146 -10.05 22.70 -4.58
C THR A 146 -10.19 23.58 -5.82
N LEU A 147 -10.34 22.99 -7.02
CA LEU A 147 -10.46 23.73 -8.28
C LEU A 147 -11.91 24.17 -8.60
N ILE A 148 -12.91 23.51 -8.02
CA ILE A 148 -14.33 23.85 -8.20
C ILE A 148 -14.97 23.96 -6.81
N PRO A 149 -14.92 25.13 -6.16
CA PRO A 149 -15.69 25.37 -4.96
C PRO A 149 -17.18 25.29 -5.31
N GLN A 150 -17.92 24.41 -4.62
CA GLN A 150 -19.37 24.34 -4.67
C GLN A 150 -19.98 25.44 -3.79
#